data_AF-A0A316V2W5-F1
#
_entry.id   AF-A0A316V2W5-F1
#
_cell.length_a   1.000
_cell.length_b   1.000
_cell.length_c   1.000
_cell.angle_alpha   90.00
_cell.angle_beta   90.00
_cell.angle_gamma   90.00
#
_symmetry.space_group_name_H-M   'P 1'
#
loop_
_entity.id
_entity.type
_entity.pdbx_description
1 polymer ?
#
loop_
_entity_poly.entity_id
_entity_poly.type
_entity_poly.pdbx_seq_one_letter_code
_entity_poly.pdbx_strand_id
1 'polypeptide(L)'
;MPYAVPLTTDDRKVLRPIERNPWNRLHSIDEDARWVQQVVTEVLRPRLPVVANLRCGAWYVPSPPDGARRPFCYFKSTDGHAGEWSFSLKRPNLEMLHLIQAQGGAVIVDSTRRGKSMPDALSKTIPIWCAVMNEASTRRHGQPSKLADEAPLPWPCRSFNRGSTGLLTPAHQVPPSEHAQMEERFEGWIASLLASDLPILKLDRPLVPYFLTRREEDHSRSDRAELPSTGLPVILISASRRVEAPTPSDDGSYYYTQGSGDDEEAWSRGLTPDLFWQEREMLLRCRREELAGMIAEIVRGRTERCSKQRASDVQIKGTKITLGIRDERHAFNAEERGRYALLIHCNGSFEEEEPPSVVVNFKIPPGKAGLSALRSGLSQVVDTGRAPTNGDILIIDTTFSDALLAFAVALLASLYTSGRQRVADVAAHCLTLSKDDVRRRLQWVQHDLPGANPSRAAMQRVDEVVLRRPGGSVGTGSVQADGVQVDHT
;
A
#
# COMPACT_ATOMS: atom_id res chain seq x y z
N MET A 1 -29.47 -3.23 25.17
CA MET A 1 -28.37 -3.93 24.46
C MET A 1 -28.97 -4.96 23.54
N PRO A 2 -29.30 -4.67 22.27
CA PRO A 2 -29.54 -5.74 21.32
C PRO A 2 -28.17 -6.24 20.84
N TYR A 3 -27.91 -7.52 21.10
CA TYR A 3 -26.80 -8.22 20.48
C TYR A 3 -27.00 -8.18 18.96
N ALA A 4 -25.96 -7.74 18.25
CA ALA A 4 -25.84 -7.83 16.80
C ALA A 4 -26.28 -9.23 16.34
N VAL A 5 -27.43 -9.33 15.69
CA VAL A 5 -27.90 -10.59 15.13
C VAL A 5 -26.92 -10.97 14.02
N PRO A 6 -26.29 -12.15 14.06
CA PRO A 6 -25.39 -12.56 12.99
C PRO A 6 -26.20 -12.67 11.68
N LEU A 7 -25.88 -11.80 10.72
CA LEU A 7 -26.45 -11.83 9.37
C LEU A 7 -26.34 -13.24 8.78
N THR A 8 -27.47 -13.79 8.35
CA THR A 8 -27.53 -15.14 7.78
C THR A 8 -26.81 -15.20 6.42
N THR A 9 -26.53 -16.41 5.92
CA THR A 9 -25.89 -16.60 4.61
C THR A 9 -26.72 -16.00 3.46
N ASP A 10 -28.04 -15.97 3.60
CA ASP A 10 -28.93 -15.38 2.61
C ASP A 10 -28.90 -13.85 2.67
N ASP A 11 -28.83 -13.24 3.86
CA ASP A 11 -28.60 -11.79 4.01
C ASP A 11 -27.30 -11.36 3.32
N ARG A 12 -26.25 -12.19 3.39
CA ARG A 12 -24.97 -11.90 2.73
C ARG A 12 -25.04 -11.92 1.21
N LYS A 13 -25.95 -12.67 0.58
CA LYS A 13 -26.11 -12.62 -0.88
C LYS A 13 -26.75 -11.30 -1.31
N VAL A 14 -27.65 -10.77 -0.48
CA VAL A 14 -28.35 -9.50 -0.71
C VAL A 14 -27.43 -8.30 -0.48
N LEU A 15 -26.59 -8.33 0.57
CA LEU A 15 -25.71 -7.20 0.92
C LEU A 15 -24.50 -7.04 -0.01
N ARG A 16 -23.97 -8.14 -0.56
CA ARG A 16 -22.75 -8.11 -1.39
C ARG A 16 -22.84 -7.19 -2.61
N PRO A 17 -23.93 -7.20 -3.41
CA PRO A 17 -24.11 -6.24 -4.50
C PRO A 17 -24.14 -4.79 -4.04
N ILE A 18 -24.77 -4.51 -2.89
CA ILE A 18 -24.84 -3.16 -2.30
C ILE A 18 -23.45 -2.68 -1.91
N GLU A 19 -22.67 -3.54 -1.24
CA GLU A 19 -21.31 -3.25 -0.79
C GLU A 19 -20.31 -3.13 -1.94
N ARG A 20 -20.57 -3.73 -3.10
CA ARG A 20 -19.68 -3.61 -4.28
C ARG A 20 -20.17 -2.56 -5.28
N ASN A 21 -21.24 -1.85 -4.96
CA ASN A 21 -21.80 -0.84 -5.84
C ASN A 21 -20.90 0.43 -5.82
N PRO A 22 -20.33 0.85 -6.96
CA PRO A 22 -19.50 2.05 -7.02
C PRO A 22 -20.21 3.31 -6.55
N TRP A 23 -21.53 3.44 -6.80
CA TRP A 23 -22.34 4.58 -6.35
C TRP A 23 -22.28 4.71 -4.82
N ASN A 24 -22.64 3.63 -4.12
CA ASN A 24 -22.62 3.59 -2.66
C ASN A 24 -21.21 3.87 -2.11
N ARG A 25 -20.19 3.31 -2.75
CA ARG A 25 -18.78 3.45 -2.34
C ARG A 25 -18.30 4.89 -2.45
N LEU A 26 -18.48 5.54 -3.60
CA LEU A 26 -18.03 6.91 -3.84
C LEU A 26 -18.74 7.92 -2.95
N HIS A 27 -20.05 7.78 -2.75
CA HIS A 27 -20.80 8.65 -1.84
C HIS A 27 -20.41 8.45 -0.37
N SER A 28 -20.16 7.21 0.06
CA SER A 28 -19.65 6.92 1.41
C SER A 28 -18.24 7.49 1.63
N ILE A 29 -17.35 7.35 0.64
CA ILE A 29 -16.01 7.93 0.65
C ILE A 29 -16.08 9.45 0.80
N ASP A 30 -16.95 10.10 0.04
CA ASP A 30 -17.13 11.55 0.11
C ASP A 30 -17.65 12.01 1.47
N GLU A 31 -18.61 11.27 2.04
CA GLU A 31 -19.16 11.54 3.37
C GLU A 31 -18.07 11.45 4.46
N ASP A 32 -17.29 10.36 4.45
CA ASP A 32 -16.22 10.14 5.42
C ASP A 32 -15.10 11.17 5.26
N ALA A 33 -14.73 11.51 4.02
CA ALA A 33 -13.67 12.48 3.75
C ALA A 33 -14.08 13.90 4.19
N ARG A 34 -15.35 14.29 4.03
CA ARG A 34 -15.89 15.54 4.58
C ARG A 34 -15.74 15.59 6.10
N TRP A 35 -16.04 14.49 6.79
CA TRP A 35 -15.84 14.39 8.23
C TRP A 35 -14.36 14.50 8.63
N VAL A 36 -13.46 13.79 7.94
CA VAL A 36 -12.00 13.89 8.17
C VAL A 36 -11.53 15.34 8.00
N GLN A 37 -11.95 16.02 6.94
CA GLN A 37 -11.60 17.42 6.70
C GLN A 37 -12.12 18.34 7.81
N GLN A 38 -13.34 18.11 8.28
CA GLN A 38 -13.93 18.86 9.39
C GLN A 38 -13.10 18.70 10.67
N VAL A 39 -12.76 17.46 11.04
CA VAL A 39 -11.93 17.17 12.22
C VAL A 39 -10.59 17.88 12.13
N VAL A 40 -9.88 17.73 11.01
CA VAL A 40 -8.55 18.32 10.82
C VAL A 40 -8.59 19.85 10.87
N THR A 41 -9.66 20.46 10.38
CA THR A 41 -9.76 21.93 10.25
C THR A 41 -10.31 22.61 11.51
N GLU A 42 -11.31 22.00 12.13
CA GLU A 42 -12.10 22.60 13.21
C GLU A 42 -11.70 22.10 14.60
N VAL A 43 -11.27 20.83 14.72
CA VAL A 43 -11.03 20.18 16.02
C VAL A 43 -9.54 20.17 16.38
N LEU A 44 -8.66 19.87 15.43
CA LEU A 44 -7.23 19.71 15.70
C LEU A 44 -6.46 21.04 15.66
N ARG A 45 -5.72 21.35 16.74
CA ARG A 45 -4.85 22.53 16.86
C ARG A 45 -3.52 22.14 17.55
N PRO A 46 -2.35 22.54 17.02
CA PRO A 46 -2.13 23.25 15.75
C PRO A 46 -2.47 22.39 14.52
N ARG A 47 -2.53 23.01 13.34
CA ARG A 47 -2.70 22.27 12.08
C ARG A 47 -1.46 21.41 11.84
N LEU A 48 -1.68 20.11 11.70
CA LEU A 48 -0.65 19.12 11.40
C LEU A 48 -0.79 18.62 9.96
N PRO A 49 0.31 18.13 9.34
CA PRO A 49 0.22 17.52 8.03
C PRO A 49 -0.69 16.29 8.06
N VAL A 50 -1.62 16.21 7.11
CA VAL A 50 -2.49 15.04 6.90
C VAL A 50 -1.86 14.11 5.89
N VAL A 51 -1.68 12.87 6.30
CA VAL A 51 -0.99 11.81 5.59
C VAL A 51 -1.97 10.66 5.38
N ALA A 52 -2.11 10.22 4.13
CA ALA A 52 -2.86 9.02 3.82
C ALA A 52 -2.00 7.77 4.09
N ASN A 53 -2.55 6.78 4.79
CA ASN A 53 -2.01 5.42 4.71
C ASN A 53 -2.42 4.84 3.34
N LEU A 54 -1.48 4.50 2.45
CA LEU A 54 -1.76 4.02 1.08
C LEU A 54 -2.41 2.63 1.01
N ARG A 55 -2.97 2.13 2.12
CA ARG A 55 -3.84 0.96 2.11
C ARG A 55 -5.24 1.33 1.64
N CYS A 56 -5.89 2.28 2.31
CA CYS A 56 -7.14 2.86 1.81
C CYS A 56 -7.32 4.34 2.15
N GLY A 57 -6.44 4.92 2.98
CA GLY A 57 -6.48 6.32 3.41
C GLY A 57 -6.48 7.34 2.28
N ALA A 58 -5.90 7.01 1.12
CA ALA A 58 -5.85 7.93 -0.04
C ALA A 58 -7.25 8.29 -0.57
N TRP A 59 -8.23 7.40 -0.40
CA TRP A 59 -9.62 7.70 -0.76
C TRP A 59 -10.26 8.78 0.12
N TYR A 60 -9.74 9.00 1.33
CA TYR A 60 -10.34 9.88 2.33
C TYR A 60 -9.58 11.19 2.52
N VAL A 61 -8.43 11.35 1.87
CA VAL A 61 -7.58 12.55 1.96
C VAL A 61 -7.50 13.19 0.57
N PRO A 62 -8.10 14.39 0.36
CA PRO A 62 -8.13 15.03 -0.95
C PRO A 62 -6.73 15.31 -1.52
N SER A 63 -6.49 14.97 -2.79
CA SER A 63 -5.23 15.33 -3.48
C SER A 63 -5.12 16.85 -3.65
N PRO A 64 -3.90 17.44 -3.60
CA PRO A 64 -3.71 18.88 -3.78
C PRO A 64 -4.12 19.32 -5.19
N PRO A 65 -4.74 20.50 -5.34
CA PRO A 65 -5.22 20.99 -6.64
C PRO A 65 -4.07 21.35 -7.60
N ASP A 66 -2.86 21.57 -7.10
CA ASP A 66 -1.66 21.92 -7.87
C ASP A 66 -0.88 20.69 -8.37
N GLY A 67 -1.37 19.47 -8.11
CA GLY A 67 -0.69 18.23 -8.46
C GLY A 67 0.57 17.96 -7.61
N ALA A 68 0.80 18.74 -6.55
CA ALA A 68 1.88 18.48 -5.63
C ALA A 68 1.67 17.12 -4.94
N ARG A 69 2.75 16.36 -4.82
CA ARG A 69 2.71 15.04 -4.19
C ARG A 69 2.59 15.19 -2.67
N ARG A 70 1.54 14.62 -2.07
CA ARG A 70 1.42 14.57 -0.60
C ARG A 70 2.42 13.59 0.02
N PRO A 71 2.89 13.87 1.24
CA PRO A 71 3.47 12.83 2.07
C PRO A 71 2.41 11.73 2.29
N PHE A 72 2.86 10.48 2.20
CA PHE A 72 2.05 9.30 2.47
C PHE A 72 2.82 8.35 3.37
N CYS A 73 2.12 7.40 3.98
CA CYS A 73 2.73 6.28 4.68
C CYS A 73 2.16 4.95 4.19
N TYR A 74 2.83 3.85 4.52
CA TYR A 74 2.38 2.52 4.17
C TYR A 74 2.54 1.56 5.36
N PHE A 75 1.57 1.59 6.25
CA PHE A 75 1.43 0.65 7.38
C PHE A 75 0.45 -0.46 6.99
N LYS A 76 0.86 -1.71 7.15
CA LYS A 76 0.04 -2.88 6.77
C LYS A 76 -0.67 -3.43 8.01
N SER A 77 -1.99 -3.58 7.92
CA SER A 77 -2.81 -4.15 9.00
C SER A 77 -2.39 -5.55 9.44
N THR A 78 -1.87 -6.39 8.53
CA THR A 78 -1.42 -7.74 8.87
C THR A 78 -0.30 -7.75 9.90
N ASP A 79 0.52 -6.69 9.95
CA ASP A 79 1.62 -6.58 10.91
C ASP A 79 1.09 -6.27 12.33
N GLY A 80 -0.22 -6.01 12.47
CA GLY A 80 -0.92 -5.83 13.73
C GLY A 80 -1.99 -6.90 14.00
N HIS A 81 -2.07 -7.98 13.21
CA HIS A 81 -3.03 -9.06 13.47
C HIS A 81 -2.68 -9.80 14.77
N ALA A 82 -3.70 -10.28 15.49
CA ALA A 82 -3.50 -11.01 16.72
C ALA A 82 -2.62 -12.26 16.50
N GLY A 83 -1.58 -12.42 17.32
CA GLY A 83 -0.57 -13.50 17.21
C GLY A 83 0.55 -13.24 16.19
N GLU A 84 0.34 -12.33 15.24
CA GLU A 84 1.22 -12.05 14.09
C GLU A 84 1.85 -10.65 14.15
N TRP A 85 1.88 -10.04 15.34
CA TRP A 85 2.45 -8.70 15.51
C TRP A 85 3.91 -8.64 15.06
N SER A 86 4.25 -7.63 14.27
CA SER A 86 5.57 -7.51 13.67
C SER A 86 5.96 -6.06 13.44
N PHE A 87 7.24 -5.76 13.62
CA PHE A 87 7.86 -4.52 13.15
C PHE A 87 8.53 -4.74 11.79
N SER A 88 8.06 -4.06 10.75
CA SER A 88 8.53 -4.27 9.39
C SER A 88 9.79 -3.46 9.06
N LEU A 89 10.95 -4.12 9.03
CA LEU A 89 12.19 -3.53 8.48
C LEU A 89 12.09 -3.23 6.97
N LYS A 90 11.11 -3.84 6.27
CA LYS A 90 10.88 -3.63 4.84
C LYS A 90 10.16 -2.33 4.53
N ARG A 91 9.37 -1.83 5.49
CA ARG A 91 8.54 -0.63 5.37
C ARG A 91 8.74 0.20 6.64
N PRO A 92 9.94 0.74 6.84
CA PRO A 92 10.26 1.42 8.08
C PRO A 92 9.57 2.79 8.18
N ASN A 93 8.91 3.28 7.12
CA ASN A 93 8.21 4.56 7.08
C ASN A 93 9.08 5.74 7.57
N LEU A 94 10.38 5.73 7.21
CA LEU A 94 11.34 6.74 7.68
C LEU A 94 11.01 8.15 7.20
N GLU A 95 10.46 8.31 5.98
CA GLU A 95 9.98 9.62 5.50
C GLU A 95 8.91 10.21 6.41
N MET A 96 8.02 9.36 6.94
CA MET A 96 7.01 9.76 7.92
C MET A 96 7.66 10.26 9.21
N LEU A 97 8.74 9.61 9.66
CA LEU A 97 9.47 10.01 10.85
C LEU A 97 10.10 11.40 10.69
N HIS A 98 10.74 11.66 9.55
CA HIS A 98 11.29 12.99 9.24
C HIS A 98 10.20 14.06 9.20
N LEU A 99 9.05 13.76 8.58
CA LEU A 99 7.91 14.68 8.53
C LEU A 99 7.37 15.01 9.92
N ILE A 100 7.17 13.99 10.76
CA ILE A 100 6.64 14.17 12.12
C ILE A 100 7.58 15.06 12.95
N GLN A 101 8.88 14.82 12.91
CA GLN A 101 9.85 15.65 13.64
C GLN A 101 9.87 17.08 13.11
N ALA A 102 9.92 17.27 11.78
CA ALA A 102 9.97 18.59 11.16
C ALA A 102 8.71 19.43 11.37
N GLN A 103 7.54 18.80 11.41
CA GLN A 103 6.24 19.48 11.55
C GLN A 103 5.69 19.45 12.98
N GLY A 104 6.42 18.85 13.91
CA GLY A 104 5.99 18.72 15.31
C GLY A 104 4.81 17.78 15.52
N GLY A 105 4.52 16.87 14.59
CA GLY A 105 3.40 15.93 14.62
C GLY A 105 2.87 15.59 13.23
N ALA A 106 1.90 14.66 13.16
CA ALA A 106 1.17 14.36 11.93
C ALA A 106 -0.21 13.73 12.20
N VAL A 107 -1.10 13.82 11.22
CA VAL A 107 -2.38 13.09 11.17
C VAL A 107 -2.25 11.99 10.13
N ILE A 108 -2.54 10.74 10.50
CA ILE A 108 -2.59 9.59 9.60
C ILE A 108 -4.03 9.14 9.47
N VAL A 109 -4.52 9.08 8.24
CA VAL A 109 -5.89 8.66 7.93
C VAL A 109 -5.87 7.28 7.28
N ASP A 110 -6.72 6.40 7.78
CA ASP A 110 -6.99 5.09 7.20
C ASP A 110 -8.43 4.67 7.50
N SER A 111 -8.84 3.52 6.99
CA SER A 111 -10.18 2.99 7.26
C SER A 111 -10.18 1.48 7.38
N THR A 112 -11.28 0.94 7.88
CA THR A 112 -11.49 -0.51 7.95
C THR A 112 -12.91 -0.83 7.58
N ARG A 113 -13.10 -1.98 6.95
CA ARG A 113 -14.42 -2.60 6.79
C ARG A 113 -14.85 -3.27 8.10
N ARG A 114 -16.16 -3.49 8.19
CA ARG A 114 -16.94 -4.38 9.08
C ARG A 114 -16.32 -4.75 10.44
N GLY A 115 -17.10 -4.52 11.50
CA GLY A 115 -16.88 -5.14 12.81
C GLY A 115 -15.83 -4.48 13.69
N LYS A 116 -14.90 -3.69 13.12
CA LYS A 116 -13.91 -2.89 13.86
C LYS A 116 -14.21 -1.40 13.75
N SER A 117 -13.91 -0.64 14.81
CA SER A 117 -13.97 0.83 14.80
C SER A 117 -12.77 1.46 14.10
N MET A 118 -11.64 0.76 14.05
CA MET A 118 -10.38 1.23 13.47
C MET A 118 -9.57 0.05 12.90
N PRO A 119 -8.82 0.23 11.79
CA PRO A 119 -7.95 -0.82 11.26
C PRO A 119 -6.81 -1.19 12.21
N ASP A 120 -6.34 -2.43 12.15
CA ASP A 120 -5.18 -2.89 12.95
C ASP A 120 -3.89 -2.12 12.62
N ALA A 121 -3.81 -1.54 11.43
CA ALA A 121 -2.72 -0.64 11.05
C ALA A 121 -2.65 0.57 12.01
N LEU A 122 -3.79 1.17 12.33
CA LEU A 122 -3.88 2.31 13.24
C LEU A 122 -3.88 1.85 14.71
N SER A 123 -4.59 0.79 15.08
CA SER A 123 -4.73 0.40 16.49
C SER A 123 -3.53 -0.36 17.07
N LYS A 124 -2.68 -0.96 16.21
CA LYS A 124 -1.55 -1.80 16.65
C LYS A 124 -0.25 -1.56 15.87
N THR A 125 -0.27 -1.58 14.54
CA THR A 125 0.97 -1.47 13.74
C THR A 125 1.70 -0.14 13.94
N ILE A 126 0.99 0.99 13.84
CA ILE A 126 1.58 2.32 14.07
C ILE A 126 1.98 2.52 15.54
N PRO A 127 1.18 2.09 16.53
CA PRO A 127 1.62 2.04 17.93
C PRO A 127 2.93 1.30 18.17
N ILE A 128 3.06 0.08 17.64
CA ILE A 128 4.30 -0.69 17.69
C ILE A 128 5.43 0.11 17.05
N TRP A 129 5.20 0.69 15.86
CA TRP A 129 6.19 1.50 15.16
C TRP A 129 6.65 2.71 15.98
N CYS A 130 5.73 3.46 16.60
CA CYS A 130 6.06 4.61 17.45
C CYS A 130 6.94 4.19 18.63
N ALA A 131 6.55 3.13 19.33
CA ALA A 131 7.27 2.65 20.50
C ALA A 131 8.67 2.12 20.14
N VAL A 132 8.79 1.32 19.07
CA VAL A 132 10.09 0.80 18.60
C VAL A 132 11.01 1.95 18.15
N MET A 133 10.50 2.95 17.43
CA MET A 133 11.30 4.10 17.00
C MET A 133 11.77 4.95 18.18
N ASN A 134 10.90 5.19 19.17
CA ASN A 134 11.26 5.89 20.40
C ASN A 134 12.41 5.17 21.12
N GLU A 135 12.25 3.89 21.41
CA GLU A 135 13.24 3.12 22.17
C GLU A 135 14.55 2.91 21.39
N ALA A 136 14.48 2.68 20.08
CA ALA A 136 15.68 2.57 19.24
C ALA A 136 16.47 3.89 19.21
N SER A 137 15.79 5.03 19.08
CA SER A 137 16.42 6.35 19.20
C SER A 137 17.06 6.53 20.58
N THR A 138 16.36 6.15 21.66
CA THR A 138 16.87 6.26 23.03
C THR A 138 18.14 5.44 23.23
N ARG A 139 18.16 4.18 22.78
CA ARG A 139 19.34 3.31 22.90
C ARG A 139 20.53 3.80 22.06
N ARG A 140 20.27 4.39 20.89
CA ARG A 140 21.34 4.86 19.98
C ARG A 140 21.87 6.24 20.35
N HIS A 141 21.01 7.15 20.78
CA HIS A 141 21.29 8.58 20.89
C HIS A 141 21.04 9.17 22.28
N GLY A 142 20.52 8.38 23.22
CA GLY A 142 20.14 8.83 24.56
C GLY A 142 18.87 9.69 24.60
N GLN A 143 18.12 9.78 23.51
CA GLN A 143 16.91 10.60 23.35
C GLN A 143 15.88 9.88 22.47
N PRO A 144 14.57 10.10 22.67
CA PRO A 144 13.98 11.09 23.57
C PRO A 144 13.79 10.54 24.99
N SER A 145 13.61 11.43 25.96
CA SER A 145 13.21 11.00 27.32
C SER A 145 11.90 10.22 27.26
N LYS A 146 11.78 9.15 28.06
CA LYS A 146 10.52 8.39 28.16
C LYS A 146 9.39 9.32 28.59
N LEU A 147 8.21 9.10 28.04
CA LEU A 147 7.00 9.80 28.46
C LEU A 147 6.73 9.43 29.92
N ALA A 148 6.50 10.42 30.79
CA ALA A 148 6.19 10.14 32.19
C ALA A 148 4.95 9.24 32.31
N ASP A 149 4.99 8.28 33.24
CA ASP A 149 3.94 7.27 33.42
C ASP A 149 2.58 7.88 33.73
N GLU A 150 2.57 9.03 34.42
CA GLU A 150 1.36 9.76 34.81
C GLU A 150 0.99 10.91 33.87
N ALA A 151 1.71 11.13 32.76
CA ALA A 151 1.40 12.24 31.87
C ALA A 151 -0.02 12.08 31.29
N PRO A 152 -0.97 12.97 31.62
CA PRO A 152 -2.30 12.91 31.03
C PRO A 152 -2.16 13.16 29.54
N LEU A 153 -2.69 12.25 28.73
CA LEU A 153 -2.88 12.46 27.30
C LEU A 153 -4.26 13.09 27.14
N PRO A 154 -4.39 14.42 26.97
CA PRO A 154 -5.68 15.05 26.71
C PRO A 154 -6.35 14.49 25.46
N TRP A 155 -7.61 14.88 25.30
CA TRP A 155 -8.44 14.66 24.10
C TRP A 155 -7.59 14.80 22.81
N PRO A 156 -7.66 13.85 21.87
CA PRO A 156 -8.83 13.01 21.60
C PRO A 156 -8.85 11.59 22.19
N CYS A 157 -8.15 11.32 23.30
CA CYS A 157 -8.13 9.95 23.82
C CYS A 157 -8.92 9.72 25.12
N ARG A 158 -9.86 8.78 25.06
CA ARG A 158 -10.76 8.42 26.17
C ARG A 158 -10.30 7.19 26.98
N SER A 159 -9.36 6.36 26.50
CA SER A 159 -8.76 5.24 27.26
C SER A 159 -7.64 4.51 26.46
N PHE A 160 -6.53 4.15 27.11
CA PHE A 160 -5.40 3.44 26.51
C PHE A 160 -4.91 2.30 27.40
N ASN A 161 -4.32 1.27 26.78
CA ASN A 161 -3.34 0.43 27.47
C ASN A 161 -1.96 1.06 27.33
N ARG A 162 -1.24 1.14 28.43
CA ARG A 162 0.16 1.54 28.52
C ARG A 162 0.91 0.45 29.26
N GLY A 163 2.01 0.00 28.68
CA GLY A 163 2.91 -0.94 29.34
C GLY A 163 4.30 -0.35 29.57
N SER A 164 5.17 -1.16 30.18
CA SER A 164 6.52 -0.76 30.61
C SER A 164 7.45 -0.34 29.46
N THR A 165 7.15 -0.79 28.24
CA THR A 165 7.92 -0.53 27.04
C THR A 165 7.62 0.83 26.38
N GLY A 166 6.61 1.55 26.86
CA GLY A 166 6.10 2.76 26.22
C GLY A 166 5.16 2.50 25.04
N LEU A 167 4.78 1.23 24.79
CA LEU A 167 3.73 0.88 23.84
C LEU A 167 2.38 1.46 24.30
N LEU A 168 1.68 2.14 23.40
CA LEU A 168 0.38 2.77 23.65
C LEU A 168 -0.66 2.26 22.65
N THR A 169 -1.68 1.53 23.12
CA THR A 169 -2.73 0.97 22.25
C THR A 169 -4.13 1.39 22.72
N PRO A 170 -5.14 1.46 21.85
CA PRO A 170 -6.49 1.88 22.24
C PRO A 170 -7.19 0.78 23.04
N ALA A 171 -7.52 1.04 24.31
CA ALA A 171 -8.09 0.02 25.21
C ALA A 171 -9.47 -0.50 24.75
N HIS A 172 -10.21 0.30 23.99
CA HIS A 172 -11.52 -0.09 23.45
C HIS A 172 -11.44 -1.12 22.31
N GLN A 173 -10.25 -1.37 21.75
CA GLN A 173 -10.06 -2.29 20.64
C GLN A 173 -8.99 -3.36 20.92
N VAL A 174 -7.98 -3.03 21.71
CA VAL A 174 -6.91 -3.95 22.10
C VAL A 174 -7.13 -4.33 23.57
N PRO A 175 -7.46 -5.58 23.90
CA PRO A 175 -7.56 -6.03 25.28
C PRO A 175 -6.20 -5.97 26.00
N PRO A 176 -6.16 -5.81 27.33
CA PRO A 176 -4.91 -5.79 28.10
C PRO A 176 -4.04 -7.04 27.91
N SER A 177 -4.66 -8.22 27.75
CA SER A 177 -3.94 -9.47 27.49
C SER A 177 -3.27 -9.50 26.11
N GLU A 178 -3.90 -8.91 25.09
CA GLU A 178 -3.30 -8.75 23.76
C GLU A 178 -2.14 -7.76 23.81
N HIS A 179 -2.33 -6.67 24.56
CA HIS A 179 -1.29 -5.67 24.78
C HIS A 179 -0.03 -6.26 25.43
N ALA A 180 -0.19 -7.05 26.50
CA ALA A 180 0.92 -7.71 27.18
C ALA A 180 1.70 -8.65 26.25
N GLN A 181 1.01 -9.44 25.42
CA GLN A 181 1.66 -10.32 24.43
C GLN A 181 2.45 -9.55 23.36
N MET A 182 2.02 -8.33 23.01
CA MET A 182 2.80 -7.46 22.12
C MET A 182 4.07 -6.94 22.82
N GLU A 183 3.99 -6.60 24.11
CA GLU A 183 5.16 -6.15 24.88
C GLU A 183 6.23 -7.24 24.99
N GLU A 184 5.84 -8.51 25.16
CA GLU A 184 6.79 -9.64 25.22
C GLU A 184 7.67 -9.75 23.96
N ARG A 185 7.20 -9.27 22.80
CA ARG A 185 7.93 -9.31 21.52
C ARG A 185 8.77 -8.06 21.26
N PHE A 186 8.61 -7.03 22.09
CA PHE A 186 9.13 -5.69 21.83
C PHE A 186 10.65 -5.63 21.72
N GLU A 187 11.37 -6.30 22.64
CA GLU A 187 12.84 -6.35 22.63
C GLU A 187 13.40 -6.95 21.32
N GLY A 188 12.73 -7.98 20.79
CA GLY A 188 13.14 -8.60 19.52
C GLY A 188 13.05 -7.64 18.34
N TRP A 189 12.02 -6.79 18.30
CA TRP A 189 11.86 -5.78 17.25
C TRP A 189 12.94 -4.70 17.33
N ILE A 190 13.27 -4.24 18.53
CA ILE A 190 14.32 -3.23 18.76
C ILE A 190 15.69 -3.79 18.38
N ALA A 191 16.01 -5.00 18.84
CA ALA A 191 17.27 -5.67 18.50
C ALA A 191 17.42 -5.82 16.98
N SER A 192 16.34 -6.21 16.29
CA SER A 192 16.33 -6.36 14.83
C SER A 192 16.55 -5.02 14.11
N LEU A 193 15.95 -3.92 14.59
CA LEU A 193 16.17 -2.59 14.02
C LEU A 193 17.59 -2.08 14.28
N LEU A 194 18.11 -2.24 15.50
CA LEU A 194 19.46 -1.83 15.88
C LEU A 194 20.56 -2.57 15.11
N ALA A 195 20.33 -3.83 14.78
CA ALA A 195 21.23 -4.66 13.98
C ALA A 195 21.09 -4.44 12.46
N SER A 196 20.07 -3.70 12.01
CA SER A 196 19.86 -3.41 10.60
C SER A 196 20.68 -2.19 10.12
N ASP A 197 20.86 -2.08 8.80
CA ASP A 197 21.48 -0.90 8.17
C ASP A 197 20.53 0.31 8.05
N LEU A 198 19.34 0.25 8.64
CA LEU A 198 18.40 1.36 8.59
C LEU A 198 18.90 2.52 9.47
N PRO A 199 18.84 3.76 9.00
CA PRO A 199 19.22 4.90 9.82
C PRO A 199 18.24 5.05 10.99
N ILE A 200 18.79 5.07 12.19
CA ILE A 200 18.04 5.38 13.41
C ILE A 200 18.13 6.88 13.62
N LEU A 201 17.03 7.57 13.40
CA LEU A 201 16.98 9.02 13.61
C LEU A 201 17.07 9.33 15.10
N LYS A 202 17.75 10.43 15.42
CA LYS A 202 17.71 11.04 16.74
C LYS A 202 16.39 11.81 16.88
N LEU A 203 15.53 11.35 17.77
CA LEU A 203 14.25 11.98 18.06
C LEU A 203 14.38 13.03 19.15
N ASP A 204 13.90 14.25 18.88
CA ASP A 204 13.93 15.36 19.84
C ASP A 204 12.90 15.15 20.98
N ARG A 205 11.77 14.53 20.65
CA ARG A 205 10.63 14.24 21.53
C ARG A 205 10.01 12.87 21.18
N PRO A 206 9.36 12.17 22.13
CA PRO A 206 8.79 10.86 21.86
C PRO A 206 7.60 10.97 20.90
N LEU A 207 7.48 10.03 19.97
CA LEU A 207 6.29 9.81 19.15
C LEU A 207 5.15 9.30 20.03
N VAL A 208 3.97 9.91 19.95
CA VAL A 208 2.82 9.54 20.79
C VAL A 208 1.59 9.33 19.91
N PRO A 209 1.05 8.09 19.79
CA PRO A 209 -0.14 7.84 19.01
C PRO A 209 -1.42 8.30 19.74
N TYR A 210 -2.31 8.97 19.00
CA TYR A 210 -3.66 9.35 19.44
C TYR A 210 -4.69 8.68 18.55
N PHE A 211 -5.76 8.16 19.11
CA PHE A 211 -6.73 7.34 18.36
C PHE A 211 -8.05 8.06 18.23
N LEU A 212 -8.47 8.34 17.00
CA LEU A 212 -9.74 8.99 16.70
C LEU A 212 -10.59 8.09 15.80
N THR A 213 -11.83 7.85 16.23
CA THR A 213 -12.84 7.09 15.51
C THR A 213 -14.11 7.92 15.41
N ARG A 214 -14.82 7.88 14.28
CA ARG A 214 -16.13 8.53 14.14
C ARG A 214 -17.18 7.80 15.00
N ARG A 215 -17.57 8.38 16.15
CA ARG A 215 -18.73 7.91 16.95
C ARG A 215 -19.95 8.80 16.68
N GLU A 216 -21.14 8.22 16.78
CA GLU A 216 -22.42 8.94 16.58
C GLU A 216 -22.62 10.07 17.62
N GLU A 217 -21.92 10.01 18.76
CA GLU A 217 -22.05 10.94 19.89
C GLU A 217 -21.06 12.12 19.85
N ASP A 218 -20.12 12.18 18.90
CA ASP A 218 -19.03 13.18 18.86
C ASP A 218 -19.48 14.61 18.43
N HIS A 219 -20.78 14.91 18.48
CA HIS A 219 -21.35 16.22 18.10
C HIS A 219 -21.12 17.34 19.13
N SER A 220 -20.50 17.08 20.29
CA SER A 220 -20.15 18.14 21.25
C SER A 220 -18.94 18.95 20.79
N ARG A 221 -19.20 19.98 19.98
CA ARG A 221 -18.25 20.97 19.42
C ARG A 221 -17.47 21.81 20.45
N SER A 222 -17.56 21.53 21.76
CA SER A 222 -17.07 22.43 22.81
C SER A 222 -15.59 22.26 23.15
N ASP A 223 -14.99 21.09 22.91
CA ASP A 223 -13.67 20.81 23.47
C ASP A 223 -12.59 20.95 22.39
N ARG A 224 -12.25 22.21 22.09
CA ARG A 224 -11.01 22.54 21.36
C ARG A 224 -9.85 22.04 22.21
N ALA A 225 -9.23 20.92 21.80
CA ALA A 225 -8.06 20.40 22.52
C ALA A 225 -6.78 20.93 21.90
N GLU A 226 -5.97 21.56 22.74
CA GLU A 226 -4.56 21.77 22.44
C GLU A 226 -3.85 20.42 22.53
N LEU A 227 -3.13 20.07 21.46
CA LEU A 227 -2.31 18.85 21.47
C LEU A 227 -1.19 18.97 22.50
N PRO A 228 -0.85 17.88 23.23
CA PRO A 228 0.19 17.90 24.24
C PRO A 228 1.54 18.35 23.71
N SER A 229 2.23 19.18 24.47
CA SER A 229 3.61 19.57 24.21
C SER A 229 4.62 18.45 24.55
N THR A 230 4.19 17.44 25.32
CA THR A 230 5.02 16.37 25.91
C THR A 230 5.59 15.37 24.89
N GLY A 231 5.11 15.38 23.64
CA GLY A 231 5.57 14.50 22.58
C GLY A 231 5.28 15.03 21.18
N LEU A 232 5.65 14.24 20.17
CA LEU A 232 5.27 14.44 18.78
C LEU A 232 3.97 13.67 18.52
N PRO A 233 2.81 14.35 18.43
CA PRO A 233 1.53 13.68 18.23
C PRO A 233 1.44 13.00 16.86
N VAL A 234 1.07 11.72 16.88
CA VAL A 234 0.72 10.92 15.71
C VAL A 234 -0.77 10.59 15.80
N ILE A 235 -1.61 11.42 15.19
CA ILE A 235 -3.07 11.34 15.29
C ILE A 235 -3.59 10.35 14.26
N LEU A 236 -4.19 9.26 14.70
CA LEU A 236 -4.63 8.13 13.90
C LEU A 236 -6.15 8.20 13.73
N ILE A 237 -6.60 8.62 12.56
CA ILE A 237 -8.03 8.79 12.25
C ILE A 237 -8.53 7.59 11.46
N SER A 238 -9.47 6.85 12.05
CA SER A 238 -10.32 5.90 11.32
C SER A 238 -11.47 6.67 10.67
N ALA A 239 -11.43 6.81 9.35
CA ALA A 239 -12.33 7.71 8.60
C ALA A 239 -13.80 7.28 8.66
N SER A 240 -14.08 5.97 8.59
CA SER A 240 -15.44 5.46 8.47
C SER A 240 -16.13 5.36 9.83
N ARG A 241 -17.42 5.71 9.90
CA ARG A 241 -18.28 5.28 11.01
C ARG A 241 -18.45 3.76 11.00
N ARG A 242 -18.52 3.17 12.20
CA ARG A 242 -18.76 1.73 12.39
C ARG A 242 -20.24 1.42 12.16
N VAL A 243 -20.53 0.55 11.20
CA VAL A 243 -21.88 0.03 10.96
C VAL A 243 -21.86 -1.49 10.84
N GLU A 244 -22.94 -2.16 11.25
CA GLU A 244 -23.05 -3.62 11.14
C GLU A 244 -23.31 -4.08 9.71
N ALA A 245 -24.09 -3.30 8.96
CA ALA A 245 -24.46 -3.51 7.57
C ALA A 245 -24.54 -2.16 6.84
N PRO A 246 -24.56 -2.12 5.51
CA PRO A 246 -24.82 -0.89 4.76
C PRO A 246 -26.13 -0.24 5.21
N THR A 247 -26.08 1.04 5.56
CA THR A 247 -27.21 1.82 6.06
C THR A 247 -27.64 2.85 5.02
N PRO A 248 -28.93 3.17 4.84
CA PRO A 248 -29.33 4.27 3.97
C PRO A 248 -28.72 5.58 4.47
N SER A 249 -28.37 6.48 3.54
CA SER A 249 -28.06 7.87 3.85
C SER A 249 -29.31 8.60 4.38
N ASP A 250 -29.11 9.75 5.01
CA ASP A 250 -30.20 10.53 5.62
C ASP A 250 -31.28 10.92 4.60
N ASP A 251 -30.89 11.15 3.34
CA ASP A 251 -31.78 11.45 2.22
C ASP A 251 -32.21 10.21 1.40
N GLY A 252 -31.74 9.02 1.78
CA GLY A 252 -32.00 7.75 1.10
C GLY A 252 -31.36 7.61 -0.30
N SER A 253 -30.47 8.52 -0.71
CA SER A 253 -29.88 8.53 -2.06
C SER A 253 -28.81 7.45 -2.30
N TYR A 254 -28.18 6.93 -1.24
CA TYR A 254 -27.24 5.81 -1.33
C TYR A 254 -27.25 4.97 -0.05
N TYR A 255 -26.61 3.80 -0.10
CA TYR A 255 -26.32 3.01 1.08
C TYR A 255 -24.88 3.26 1.53
N TYR A 256 -24.73 3.91 2.69
CA TYR A 256 -23.45 4.08 3.34
C TYR A 256 -22.80 2.72 3.62
N THR A 257 -21.55 2.55 3.19
CA THR A 257 -20.76 1.33 3.40
C THR A 257 -19.48 1.69 4.14
N GLN A 258 -19.30 1.16 5.35
CA GLN A 258 -18.06 1.34 6.11
C GLN A 258 -16.85 0.81 5.35
N GLY A 259 -15.75 1.57 5.36
CA GLY A 259 -14.48 1.19 4.75
C GLY A 259 -14.56 1.16 3.22
N SER A 260 -15.34 2.08 2.64
CA SER A 260 -15.60 2.11 1.20
C SER A 260 -14.35 2.18 0.33
N GLY A 261 -13.25 2.79 0.78
CA GLY A 261 -11.98 2.82 0.06
C GLY A 261 -11.18 1.51 0.07
N ASP A 262 -11.60 0.49 0.83
CA ASP A 262 -10.89 -0.79 0.93
C ASP A 262 -11.37 -1.80 -0.13
N ASP A 263 -10.51 -2.77 -0.50
CA ASP A 263 -10.66 -3.71 -1.63
C ASP A 263 -11.14 -3.02 -2.92
N GLU A 264 -10.45 -1.95 -3.33
CA GLU A 264 -10.82 -1.16 -4.51
C GLU A 264 -10.92 -2.01 -5.78
N GLU A 265 -10.14 -3.09 -5.91
CA GLU A 265 -10.17 -4.00 -7.05
C GLU A 265 -11.54 -4.67 -7.25
N ALA A 266 -12.37 -4.72 -6.20
CA ALA A 266 -13.71 -5.31 -6.25
C ALA A 266 -14.80 -4.34 -6.76
N TRP A 267 -14.55 -3.02 -6.81
CA TRP A 267 -15.60 -2.04 -7.10
C TRP A 267 -15.14 -0.83 -7.93
N SER A 268 -13.87 -0.42 -7.89
CA SER A 268 -13.41 0.87 -8.44
C SER A 268 -13.43 0.95 -9.96
N ARG A 269 -13.43 -0.20 -10.65
CA ARG A 269 -13.41 -0.29 -12.12
C ARG A 269 -12.23 0.49 -12.74
N GLY A 270 -11.08 0.50 -12.05
CA GLY A 270 -9.86 1.20 -12.49
C GLY A 270 -9.79 2.67 -12.07
N LEU A 271 -10.83 3.20 -11.43
CA LEU A 271 -10.77 4.52 -10.80
C LEU A 271 -9.77 4.49 -9.64
N THR A 272 -8.86 5.46 -9.60
CA THR A 272 -7.89 5.64 -8.50
C THR A 272 -8.31 6.80 -7.60
N PRO A 273 -7.82 6.88 -6.35
CA PRO A 273 -8.10 8.01 -5.46
C PRO A 273 -7.84 9.38 -6.10
N ASP A 274 -6.71 9.54 -6.80
CA ASP A 274 -6.38 10.81 -7.45
C ASP A 274 -7.40 11.21 -8.53
N LEU A 275 -7.87 10.25 -9.33
CA LEU A 275 -8.89 10.49 -10.35
C LEU A 275 -10.24 10.83 -9.72
N PHE A 276 -10.59 10.13 -8.64
CA PHE A 276 -11.79 10.47 -7.89
C PHE A 276 -11.74 11.90 -7.35
N TRP A 277 -10.61 12.33 -6.77
CA TRP A 277 -10.49 13.67 -6.22
C TRP A 277 -10.48 14.76 -7.30
N GLN A 278 -9.85 14.50 -8.45
CA GLN A 278 -9.85 15.43 -9.60
C GLN A 278 -11.25 15.60 -10.20
N GLU A 279 -11.97 14.49 -10.37
CA GLU A 279 -13.27 14.46 -11.06
C GLU A 279 -14.45 14.34 -10.08
N ARG A 280 -14.21 14.66 -8.80
CA ARG A 280 -15.12 14.43 -7.67
C ARG A 280 -16.52 14.97 -7.94
N GLU A 281 -16.59 16.23 -8.34
CA GLU A 281 -17.88 16.90 -8.54
C GLU A 281 -18.69 16.25 -9.66
N MET A 282 -18.03 15.85 -10.75
CA MET A 282 -18.66 15.20 -11.88
C MET A 282 -19.17 13.81 -11.51
N LEU A 283 -18.35 13.02 -10.79
CA LEU A 283 -18.71 11.69 -10.31
C LEU A 283 -19.88 11.70 -9.32
N LEU A 284 -19.94 12.68 -8.41
CA LEU A 284 -20.98 12.77 -7.39
C LEU A 284 -22.29 13.42 -7.89
N ARG A 285 -22.25 14.20 -8.98
CA ARG A 285 -23.46 14.82 -9.59
C ARG A 285 -24.08 13.98 -10.71
N CYS A 286 -23.36 13.02 -11.28
CA CYS A 286 -23.88 12.19 -12.35
C CYS A 286 -25.07 11.34 -11.88
N ARG A 287 -25.89 10.85 -12.82
CA ARG A 287 -26.97 9.92 -12.47
C ARG A 287 -26.40 8.54 -12.16
N ARG A 288 -27.08 7.80 -11.29
CA ARG A 288 -26.64 6.47 -10.84
C ARG A 288 -26.41 5.48 -11.99
N GLU A 289 -27.25 5.55 -13.01
CA GLU A 289 -27.20 4.71 -14.20
C GLU A 289 -26.01 5.06 -15.12
N GLU A 290 -25.60 6.33 -15.11
CA GLU A 290 -24.55 6.89 -15.95
C GLU A 290 -23.15 6.74 -15.33
N LEU A 291 -23.06 6.57 -14.00
CA LEU A 291 -21.79 6.51 -13.26
C LEU A 291 -20.79 5.50 -13.84
N ALA A 292 -21.27 4.32 -14.24
CA ALA A 292 -20.40 3.29 -14.80
C ALA A 292 -19.72 3.74 -16.10
N GLY A 293 -20.45 4.46 -16.96
CA GLY A 293 -19.91 5.04 -18.20
C GLY A 293 -18.96 6.20 -17.90
N MET A 294 -19.31 7.05 -16.94
CA MET A 294 -18.46 8.17 -16.50
C MET A 294 -17.10 7.70 -15.98
N ILE A 295 -17.08 6.66 -15.13
CA ILE A 295 -15.82 6.07 -14.64
C ILE A 295 -14.97 5.57 -15.81
N ALA A 296 -15.57 4.87 -16.77
CA ALA A 296 -14.84 4.36 -17.93
C ALA A 296 -14.25 5.48 -18.78
N GLU A 297 -14.98 6.58 -18.96
CA GLU A 297 -14.49 7.76 -19.69
C GLU A 297 -13.33 8.46 -18.98
N ILE A 298 -13.42 8.67 -17.66
CA ILE A 298 -12.35 9.27 -16.87
C ILE A 298 -11.07 8.42 -16.93
N VAL A 299 -11.21 7.10 -16.73
CA VAL A 299 -10.08 6.17 -16.76
C VAL A 299 -9.43 6.16 -18.14
N ARG A 300 -10.23 6.13 -19.22
CA ARG A 300 -9.73 6.22 -20.60
C ARG A 300 -9.03 7.56 -20.87
N GLY A 301 -9.62 8.67 -20.44
CA GLY A 301 -9.06 10.01 -20.59
C GLY A 301 -7.73 10.20 -19.86
N ARG A 302 -7.47 9.46 -18.77
CA ARG A 302 -6.14 9.42 -18.14
C ARG A 302 -5.13 8.72 -19.04
N THR A 303 -5.46 7.55 -19.57
CA THR A 303 -4.58 6.80 -20.48
C THR A 303 -4.22 7.65 -21.71
N GLU A 304 -5.19 8.36 -22.28
CA GLU A 304 -4.99 9.26 -23.42
C GLU A 304 -4.18 10.53 -23.08
N ARG A 305 -4.30 11.06 -21.85
CA ARG A 305 -3.47 12.20 -21.39
C ARG A 305 -2.03 11.78 -21.10
N CYS A 306 -1.84 10.63 -20.46
CA CYS A 306 -0.52 10.04 -20.20
C CYS A 306 0.21 9.60 -21.48
N SER A 307 -0.50 9.30 -22.57
CA SER A 307 0.13 9.01 -23.87
C SER A 307 0.53 10.27 -24.65
N LYS A 308 -0.18 11.40 -24.45
CA LYS A 308 0.10 12.69 -25.12
C LYS A 308 1.15 13.54 -24.40
N GLN A 309 1.19 13.50 -23.08
CA GLN A 309 2.34 14.00 -22.32
C GLN A 309 3.42 12.92 -22.36
N ARG A 310 4.63 13.25 -22.85
CA ARG A 310 5.86 12.49 -22.54
C ARG A 310 6.10 12.56 -21.03
N ALA A 311 5.25 11.91 -20.23
CA ALA A 311 5.35 11.89 -18.77
C ALA A 311 6.74 11.32 -18.46
N SER A 312 7.55 12.11 -17.76
CA SER A 312 8.99 11.91 -17.58
C SER A 312 9.28 10.44 -17.25
N ASP A 313 9.85 9.73 -18.21
CA ASP A 313 10.24 8.34 -18.03
C ASP A 313 11.06 8.22 -16.74
N VAL A 314 10.71 7.26 -15.89
CA VAL A 314 11.29 7.10 -14.55
C VAL A 314 12.46 6.15 -14.65
N GLN A 315 13.67 6.69 -14.57
CA GLN A 315 14.87 5.87 -14.45
C GLN A 315 15.06 5.39 -13.01
N ILE A 316 15.22 4.08 -12.83
CA ILE A 316 15.58 3.50 -11.53
C ILE A 316 17.03 3.90 -11.21
N LYS A 317 17.23 4.70 -10.15
CA LYS A 317 18.49 5.38 -9.87
C LYS A 317 19.65 4.39 -9.75
N GLY A 318 20.81 4.75 -10.31
CA GLY A 318 21.98 3.87 -10.29
C GLY A 318 21.85 2.62 -11.17
N THR A 319 20.86 2.57 -12.06
CA THR A 319 20.68 1.51 -13.05
C THR A 319 20.37 2.11 -14.42
N LYS A 320 20.49 1.29 -15.46
CA LYS A 320 20.15 1.65 -16.85
C LYS A 320 18.72 1.25 -17.25
N ILE A 321 17.84 1.03 -16.27
CA ILE A 321 16.44 0.62 -16.52
C ILE A 321 15.52 1.82 -16.34
N THR A 322 14.74 2.09 -17.37
CA THR A 322 13.80 3.20 -17.45
C THR A 322 12.38 2.66 -17.63
N LEU A 323 11.43 3.21 -16.88
CA LEU A 323 10.02 2.86 -16.91
C LEU A 323 9.20 4.02 -17.49
N GLY A 324 8.33 3.74 -18.45
CA GLY A 324 7.53 4.77 -19.10
C GLY A 324 6.07 4.38 -19.28
N ILE A 325 5.23 5.38 -19.51
CA ILE A 325 3.84 5.17 -19.94
C ILE A 325 3.74 5.56 -21.43
N ARG A 326 3.11 4.70 -22.23
CA ARG A 326 2.79 4.90 -23.65
C ARG A 326 1.42 4.29 -23.97
N ASP A 327 0.86 4.64 -25.13
CA ASP A 327 -0.38 4.05 -25.63
C ASP A 327 -0.19 2.58 -26.07
N GLU A 328 -1.25 1.77 -26.03
CA GLU A 328 -1.21 0.37 -26.51
C GLU A 328 -0.75 0.24 -27.97
N ARG A 329 -0.94 1.27 -28.79
CA ARG A 329 -0.54 1.29 -30.21
C ARG A 329 0.80 1.95 -30.44
N HIS A 330 1.54 2.31 -29.39
CA HIS A 330 2.83 2.98 -29.51
C HIS A 330 3.86 2.08 -30.18
N ALA A 331 4.20 2.39 -31.42
CA ALA A 331 5.36 1.84 -32.09
C ALA A 331 6.60 2.68 -31.75
N PHE A 332 7.67 2.02 -31.31
CA PHE A 332 8.92 2.70 -30.94
C PHE A 332 9.51 3.45 -32.14
N ASN A 333 9.85 4.73 -31.98
CA ASN A 333 10.41 5.55 -33.06
C ASN A 333 11.93 5.33 -33.23
N ALA A 334 12.54 5.93 -34.26
CA ALA A 334 13.96 5.77 -34.56
C ALA A 334 14.89 6.29 -33.44
N GLU A 335 14.47 7.32 -32.69
CA GLU A 335 15.23 7.87 -31.57
C GLU A 335 15.27 6.87 -30.40
N GLU A 336 14.12 6.29 -30.05
CA GLU A 336 14.02 5.26 -29.01
C GLU A 336 14.83 4.01 -29.38
N ARG A 337 14.75 3.58 -30.65
CA ARG A 337 15.53 2.43 -31.17
C ARG A 337 17.03 2.69 -31.20
N GLY A 338 17.47 3.94 -31.35
CA GLY A 338 18.89 4.31 -31.32
C GLY A 338 19.44 4.46 -29.90
N ARG A 339 18.57 4.79 -28.92
CA ARG A 339 18.97 5.07 -27.54
C ARG A 339 19.01 3.83 -26.65
N TYR A 340 18.06 2.91 -26.82
CA TYR A 340 17.89 1.76 -25.93
C TYR A 340 18.34 0.47 -26.61
N ALA A 341 19.04 -0.38 -25.87
CA ALA A 341 19.48 -1.70 -26.31
C ALA A 341 18.39 -2.78 -26.13
N LEU A 342 17.36 -2.50 -25.35
CA LEU A 342 16.17 -3.35 -25.22
C LEU A 342 14.94 -2.48 -24.95
N LEU A 343 13.91 -2.69 -25.76
CA LEU A 343 12.64 -1.99 -25.72
C LEU A 343 11.54 -3.01 -25.42
N ILE A 344 10.83 -2.86 -24.30
CA ILE A 344 9.79 -3.79 -23.87
C ILE A 344 8.46 -3.06 -23.83
N HIS A 345 7.47 -3.54 -24.59
CA HIS A 345 6.09 -3.07 -24.48
C HIS A 345 5.23 -4.16 -23.85
N CYS A 346 4.68 -3.93 -22.66
CA CYS A 346 4.00 -4.98 -21.89
C CYS A 346 2.62 -5.35 -22.45
N ASN A 347 1.92 -4.37 -23.03
CA ASN A 347 0.55 -4.47 -23.54
C ASN A 347 0.41 -3.90 -24.97
N GLY A 348 1.35 -4.17 -25.87
CA GLY A 348 1.37 -3.53 -27.18
C GLY A 348 0.49 -4.27 -28.18
N SER A 349 -0.37 -3.52 -28.84
CA SER A 349 -1.26 -4.00 -29.90
C SER A 349 -0.77 -3.65 -31.31
N PHE A 350 0.37 -2.97 -31.44
CA PHE A 350 0.94 -2.62 -32.73
C PHE A 350 1.48 -3.87 -33.45
N GLU A 351 1.24 -3.93 -34.76
CA GLU A 351 1.77 -4.96 -35.65
C GLU A 351 2.98 -4.39 -36.38
N GLU A 352 4.14 -5.04 -36.22
CA GLU A 352 5.33 -4.79 -37.03
C GLU A 352 5.63 -6.04 -37.84
N GLU A 353 5.80 -5.88 -39.15
CA GLU A 353 6.05 -6.99 -40.09
C GLU A 353 7.41 -7.68 -39.82
N GLU A 354 8.40 -6.93 -39.32
CA GLU A 354 9.68 -7.45 -38.81
C GLU A 354 10.16 -6.60 -37.62
N PRO A 355 9.89 -7.00 -36.36
CA PRO A 355 10.40 -6.25 -35.21
C PRO A 355 11.93 -6.36 -35.17
N PRO A 356 12.67 -5.24 -35.03
CA PRO A 356 14.11 -5.30 -34.81
C PRO A 356 14.40 -6.16 -33.56
N SER A 357 15.54 -6.85 -33.52
CA SER A 357 15.95 -7.75 -32.41
C SER A 357 16.00 -7.09 -31.02
N VAL A 358 15.86 -5.76 -30.97
CA VAL A 358 15.84 -4.90 -29.79
C VAL A 358 14.44 -4.72 -29.19
N VAL A 359 13.36 -5.02 -29.92
CA VAL A 359 11.97 -4.77 -29.49
C VAL A 359 11.27 -6.08 -29.08
N VAL A 360 10.73 -6.11 -27.87
CA VAL A 360 9.92 -7.21 -27.36
C VAL A 360 8.53 -6.68 -27.01
N ASN A 361 7.53 -7.16 -27.75
CA ASN A 361 6.14 -6.77 -27.55
C ASN A 361 5.33 -7.92 -26.93
N PHE A 362 4.58 -7.62 -25.88
CA PHE A 362 3.69 -8.53 -25.19
C PHE A 362 2.25 -8.04 -25.21
N LYS A 363 1.32 -9.00 -25.14
CA LYS A 363 -0.12 -8.75 -24.95
C LYS A 363 -0.53 -9.40 -23.63
N ILE A 364 -0.23 -8.75 -22.49
CA ILE A 364 -0.52 -9.30 -21.16
C ILE A 364 -1.82 -8.68 -20.61
N PRO A 365 -2.95 -9.43 -20.57
CA PRO A 365 -4.17 -8.91 -19.98
C PRO A 365 -3.98 -8.56 -18.49
N PRO A 366 -4.65 -7.52 -17.97
CA PRO A 366 -4.59 -7.21 -16.55
C PRO A 366 -5.24 -8.33 -15.71
N GLY A 367 -4.77 -8.47 -14.46
CA GLY A 367 -5.34 -9.39 -13.47
C GLY A 367 -4.99 -10.86 -13.70
N LYS A 368 -5.82 -11.76 -13.15
CA LYS A 368 -5.52 -13.21 -13.11
C LYS A 368 -5.39 -13.86 -14.48
N ALA A 369 -6.09 -13.34 -15.49
CA ALA A 369 -6.08 -13.88 -16.85
C ALA A 369 -4.68 -13.75 -17.52
N GLY A 370 -3.92 -12.70 -17.19
CA GLY A 370 -2.59 -12.47 -17.77
C GLY A 370 -1.43 -13.17 -17.07
N LEU A 371 -1.64 -13.85 -15.93
CA LEU A 371 -0.55 -14.44 -15.15
C LEU A 371 0.26 -15.49 -15.92
N SER A 372 -0.40 -16.25 -16.81
CA SER A 372 0.28 -17.24 -17.65
C SER A 372 1.15 -16.55 -18.71
N ALA A 373 0.60 -15.55 -19.41
CA ALA A 373 1.32 -14.74 -20.39
C ALA A 373 2.50 -13.99 -19.76
N LEU A 374 2.30 -13.45 -18.55
CA LEU A 374 3.34 -12.79 -17.77
C LEU A 374 4.50 -13.74 -17.46
N ARG A 375 4.23 -14.99 -17.05
CA ARG A 375 5.29 -15.97 -16.78
C ARG A 375 6.13 -16.29 -18.01
N SER A 376 5.48 -16.49 -19.16
CA SER A 376 6.17 -16.74 -20.43
C SER A 376 7.00 -15.53 -20.84
N GLY A 377 6.42 -14.34 -20.76
CA GLY A 377 7.14 -13.11 -21.06
C GLY A 377 8.32 -12.88 -20.14
N LEU A 378 8.19 -13.12 -18.83
CA LEU A 378 9.28 -12.97 -17.87
C LEU A 378 10.46 -13.87 -18.21
N SER A 379 10.19 -15.11 -18.66
CA SER A 379 11.26 -16.03 -19.08
C SER A 379 11.98 -15.49 -20.32
N GLN A 380 11.23 -15.01 -21.31
CA GLN A 380 11.80 -14.39 -22.51
C GLN A 380 12.63 -13.15 -22.17
N VAL A 381 12.11 -12.23 -21.35
CA VAL A 381 12.81 -10.99 -20.98
C VAL A 381 14.07 -11.27 -20.18
N VAL A 382 14.04 -12.23 -19.25
CA VAL A 382 15.23 -12.62 -18.49
C VAL A 382 16.27 -13.26 -19.41
N ASP A 383 15.87 -14.11 -20.36
CA ASP A 383 16.80 -14.76 -21.29
C ASP A 383 17.36 -13.79 -22.34
N THR A 384 16.55 -12.87 -22.86
CA THR A 384 17.00 -11.78 -23.75
C THR A 384 17.88 -10.78 -22.99
N GLY A 385 17.52 -10.43 -21.75
CA GLY A 385 18.29 -9.53 -20.89
C GLY A 385 19.62 -10.12 -20.41
N ARG A 386 19.73 -11.46 -20.34
CA ARG A 386 20.97 -12.20 -20.04
C ARG A 386 22.04 -12.07 -21.12
N ALA A 387 21.66 -11.76 -22.36
CA ALA A 387 22.64 -11.42 -23.38
C ALA A 387 23.39 -10.14 -22.96
N PRO A 388 24.71 -10.04 -23.19
CA PRO A 388 25.53 -8.90 -22.77
C PRO A 388 25.18 -7.63 -23.57
N THR A 389 24.05 -7.01 -23.25
CA THR A 389 23.60 -5.75 -23.82
C THR A 389 24.07 -4.61 -22.93
N ASN A 390 25.23 -4.01 -23.21
CA ASN A 390 25.79 -2.95 -22.35
C ASN A 390 24.97 -1.63 -22.35
N GLY A 391 23.87 -1.57 -23.10
CA GLY A 391 23.01 -0.40 -23.26
C GLY A 391 21.84 -0.32 -22.29
N ASP A 392 21.04 0.73 -22.49
CA ASP A 392 19.92 1.09 -21.63
C ASP A 392 18.66 0.30 -22.00
N ILE A 393 17.78 0.06 -21.02
CA ILE A 393 16.53 -0.69 -21.19
C ILE A 393 15.35 0.24 -20.92
N LEU A 394 14.37 0.25 -21.81
CA LEU A 394 13.09 0.93 -21.62
C LEU A 394 11.96 -0.09 -21.55
N ILE A 395 11.16 0.00 -20.49
CA ILE A 395 9.95 -0.82 -20.29
C ILE A 395 8.75 0.11 -20.25
N ILE A 396 7.80 -0.11 -21.14
CA ILE A 396 6.60 0.71 -21.24
C ILE A 396 5.32 -0.11 -21.11
N ASP A 397 4.29 0.52 -20.59
CA ASP A 397 2.90 0.09 -20.73
C ASP A 397 1.95 1.31 -20.63
N THR A 398 0.65 1.09 -20.44
CA THR A 398 -0.37 2.13 -20.32
C THR A 398 -0.57 2.76 -18.94
N THR A 399 -0.26 2.06 -17.84
CA THR A 399 -0.69 2.42 -16.48
C THR A 399 0.27 2.00 -15.34
N PHE A 400 1.52 1.64 -15.63
CA PHE A 400 2.45 0.97 -14.71
C PHE A 400 1.84 -0.31 -14.09
N SER A 401 1.33 -1.20 -14.94
CA SER A 401 0.68 -2.43 -14.48
C SER A 401 1.61 -3.39 -13.73
N ASP A 402 1.00 -4.38 -13.09
CA ASP A 402 1.68 -5.55 -12.52
C ASP A 402 2.74 -6.16 -13.46
N ALA A 403 2.47 -6.19 -14.77
CA ALA A 403 3.38 -6.77 -15.75
C ALA A 403 4.66 -5.93 -15.89
N LEU A 404 4.53 -4.62 -16.06
CA LEU A 404 5.65 -3.69 -16.15
C LEU A 404 6.52 -3.76 -14.90
N LEU A 405 5.91 -3.72 -13.72
CA LEU A 405 6.62 -3.78 -12.45
C LEU A 405 7.31 -5.15 -12.26
N ALA A 406 6.67 -6.24 -12.65
CA ALA A 406 7.26 -7.57 -12.60
C ALA A 406 8.48 -7.70 -13.54
N PHE A 407 8.40 -7.19 -14.78
CA PHE A 407 9.53 -7.15 -15.70
C PHE A 407 10.70 -6.33 -15.17
N ALA A 408 10.41 -5.14 -14.63
CA ALA A 408 11.42 -4.29 -14.02
C ALA A 408 12.15 -5.01 -12.88
N VAL A 409 11.41 -5.64 -11.96
CA VAL A 409 12.00 -6.36 -10.83
C VAL A 409 12.80 -7.57 -11.28
N ALA A 410 12.30 -8.34 -12.26
CA ALA A 410 13.02 -9.50 -12.78
C ALA A 410 14.36 -9.11 -13.42
N LEU A 411 14.36 -8.08 -14.28
CA LEU A 411 15.59 -7.57 -14.89
C LEU A 411 16.56 -6.98 -13.86
N LEU A 412 16.06 -6.21 -12.90
CA LEU A 412 16.90 -5.69 -11.82
C LEU A 412 17.55 -6.81 -11.01
N ALA A 413 16.79 -7.88 -10.72
CA ALA A 413 17.28 -9.00 -9.93
C ALA A 413 18.33 -9.82 -10.69
N SER A 414 18.15 -10.01 -12.00
CA SER A 414 19.10 -10.74 -12.83
C SER A 414 20.35 -9.94 -13.15
N LEU A 415 20.24 -8.63 -13.43
CA LEU A 415 21.32 -7.84 -14.01
C LEU A 415 22.17 -7.06 -13.01
N TYR A 416 21.69 -6.85 -11.78
CA TYR A 416 22.36 -5.99 -10.80
C TYR A 416 22.59 -6.70 -9.47
N THR A 417 23.78 -6.53 -8.90
CA THR A 417 24.11 -6.92 -7.54
C THR A 417 23.42 -6.02 -6.52
N SER A 418 23.42 -6.40 -5.24
CA SER A 418 22.77 -5.61 -4.18
C SER A 418 23.38 -4.21 -3.99
N GLY A 419 24.61 -3.98 -4.47
CA GLY A 419 25.27 -2.67 -4.50
C GLY A 419 24.96 -1.84 -5.76
N ARG A 420 23.90 -2.17 -6.51
CA ARG A 420 23.51 -1.53 -7.78
C ARG A 420 24.60 -1.60 -8.87
N GLN A 421 25.53 -2.54 -8.77
CA GLN A 421 26.54 -2.78 -9.80
C GLN A 421 26.04 -3.81 -10.79
N ARG A 422 26.28 -3.59 -12.09
CA ARG A 422 25.92 -4.56 -13.12
C ARG A 422 26.73 -5.83 -12.94
N VAL A 423 26.08 -6.98 -13.08
CA VAL A 423 26.67 -8.29 -12.92
C VAL A 423 27.48 -8.67 -14.15
N ALA A 424 28.68 -9.22 -13.95
CA ALA A 424 29.54 -9.71 -15.04
C ALA A 424 29.09 -11.07 -15.58
N ASP A 425 28.78 -12.02 -14.70
CA ASP A 425 28.20 -13.34 -15.05
C ASP A 425 26.77 -13.46 -14.52
N VAL A 426 25.81 -13.16 -15.39
CA VAL A 426 24.39 -13.18 -15.05
C VAL A 426 23.90 -14.59 -14.67
N ALA A 427 24.45 -15.64 -15.30
CA ALA A 427 24.03 -17.01 -15.06
C ALA A 427 24.45 -17.47 -13.66
N ALA A 428 25.72 -17.26 -13.31
CA ALA A 428 26.23 -17.55 -11.96
C ALA A 428 25.49 -16.74 -10.89
N HIS A 429 25.24 -15.45 -11.15
CA HIS A 429 24.51 -14.60 -10.21
C HIS A 429 23.08 -15.10 -9.97
N CYS A 430 22.33 -15.44 -11.02
CA CYS A 430 20.96 -15.93 -10.88
C CYS A 430 20.85 -17.18 -9.99
N LEU A 431 21.87 -18.04 -9.95
CA LEU A 431 21.89 -19.23 -9.08
C LEU A 431 22.02 -18.88 -7.58
N THR A 432 22.57 -17.71 -7.27
CA THR A 432 22.76 -17.22 -5.89
C THR A 432 21.57 -16.41 -5.37
N LEU A 433 20.64 -16.03 -6.25
CA LEU A 433 19.52 -15.17 -5.87
C LEU A 433 18.61 -15.85 -4.85
N SER A 434 18.17 -15.07 -3.88
CA SER A 434 17.15 -15.44 -2.92
C SER A 434 15.84 -14.67 -3.17
N LYS A 435 14.74 -15.13 -2.55
CA LYS A 435 13.49 -14.36 -2.51
C LYS A 435 13.67 -12.97 -1.91
N ASP A 436 14.62 -12.80 -0.98
CA ASP A 436 14.89 -11.50 -0.36
C ASP A 436 15.71 -10.58 -1.27
N ASP A 437 16.49 -11.12 -2.21
CA ASP A 437 17.12 -10.32 -3.27
C ASP A 437 16.08 -9.74 -4.23
N VAL A 438 15.15 -10.57 -4.71
CA VAL A 438 14.05 -10.13 -5.59
C VAL A 438 13.21 -9.04 -4.90
N ARG A 439 12.89 -9.25 -3.61
CA ARG A 439 12.16 -8.25 -2.80
C ARG A 439 12.93 -6.95 -2.64
N ARG A 440 14.26 -6.99 -2.47
CA ARG A 440 15.10 -5.77 -2.42
C ARG A 440 15.04 -4.98 -3.73
N ARG A 441 14.91 -5.63 -4.90
CA ARG A 441 14.77 -4.93 -6.18
C ARG A 441 13.41 -4.27 -6.34
N LEU A 442 12.35 -4.89 -5.82
CA LEU A 442 11.05 -4.22 -5.72
C LEU A 442 11.13 -2.95 -4.87
N GLN A 443 11.90 -2.94 -3.78
CA GLN A 443 12.09 -1.73 -2.97
C GLN A 443 12.78 -0.60 -3.75
N TRP A 444 13.69 -0.92 -4.68
CA TRP A 444 14.29 0.10 -5.55
C TRP A 444 13.27 0.72 -6.49
N VAL A 445 12.42 -0.11 -7.11
CA VAL A 445 11.31 0.37 -7.93
C VAL A 445 10.36 1.23 -7.11
N GLN A 446 10.01 0.82 -5.89
CA GLN A 446 9.12 1.57 -4.99
C GLN A 446 9.70 2.90 -4.51
N HIS A 447 11.02 2.98 -4.37
CA HIS A 447 11.70 4.22 -4.00
C HIS A 447 11.65 5.25 -5.13
N ASP A 448 11.92 4.82 -6.37
CA ASP A 448 12.02 5.73 -7.53
C ASP A 448 10.67 5.93 -8.25
N LEU A 449 9.75 4.97 -8.14
CA LEU A 449 8.36 5.04 -8.59
C LEU A 449 7.41 4.78 -7.40
N PRO A 450 7.14 5.79 -6.56
CA PRO A 450 6.35 5.56 -5.36
C PRO A 450 4.88 5.35 -5.67
N GLY A 451 4.32 4.27 -5.11
CA GLY A 451 3.01 3.73 -5.50
C GLY A 451 3.11 2.46 -6.35
N ALA A 452 4.30 2.11 -6.87
CA ALA A 452 4.55 0.84 -7.54
C ALA A 452 4.34 -0.35 -6.59
N ASN A 453 3.22 -1.04 -6.70
CA ASN A 453 2.91 -2.16 -5.82
C ASN A 453 2.33 -3.31 -6.63
N PRO A 454 3.18 -4.14 -7.27
CA PRO A 454 2.70 -5.27 -8.05
C PRO A 454 1.95 -6.25 -7.17
N SER A 455 0.92 -6.89 -7.71
CA SER A 455 0.17 -7.90 -6.98
C SER A 455 1.06 -9.05 -6.50
N ARG A 456 0.64 -9.69 -5.40
CA ARG A 456 1.32 -10.88 -4.87
C ARG A 456 1.43 -11.98 -5.93
N ALA A 457 0.44 -12.09 -6.81
CA ALA A 457 0.43 -13.09 -7.87
C ALA A 457 1.50 -12.80 -8.94
N ALA A 458 1.70 -11.53 -9.33
CA ALA A 458 2.76 -11.12 -10.25
C ALA A 458 4.15 -11.40 -9.67
N MET A 459 4.38 -11.04 -8.39
CA MET A 459 5.65 -11.31 -7.72
C MET A 459 5.96 -12.80 -7.55
N GLN A 460 4.93 -13.65 -7.36
CA GLN A 460 5.13 -15.10 -7.38
C GLN A 460 5.65 -15.60 -8.73
N ARG A 461 5.21 -15.01 -9.85
CA ARG A 461 5.74 -15.37 -11.18
C ARG A 461 7.17 -14.90 -11.38
N VAL A 462 7.54 -13.74 -10.82
CA VAL A 462 8.94 -13.31 -10.78
C VAL A 462 9.80 -14.30 -10.02
N ASP A 463 9.39 -14.69 -8.80
CA ASP A 463 10.12 -15.69 -8.00
C ASP A 463 10.27 -17.02 -8.75
N GLU A 464 9.21 -17.51 -9.40
CA GLU A 464 9.22 -18.75 -10.18
C GLU A 464 10.23 -18.75 -11.34
N VAL A 465 10.41 -17.60 -11.99
CA VAL A 465 11.27 -17.46 -13.19
C VAL A 465 12.71 -17.15 -12.79
N VAL A 466 12.91 -16.15 -11.92
CA VAL A 466 14.24 -15.64 -11.54
C VAL A 466 15.00 -16.65 -10.68
N LEU A 467 14.30 -17.36 -9.79
CA LEU A 467 14.91 -18.33 -8.87
C LEU A 467 14.93 -19.76 -9.45
N ARG A 468 14.57 -19.93 -10.72
CA ARG A 468 14.56 -21.23 -11.38
C ARG A 468 15.99 -21.77 -11.49
N ARG A 469 16.22 -22.95 -10.92
CA ARG A 469 17.48 -23.69 -11.08
C ARG A 469 17.41 -24.61 -12.31
N PRO A 470 18.47 -24.73 -13.11
CA PRO A 470 18.54 -25.74 -14.16
C PRO A 470 18.45 -27.14 -13.53
N GLY A 471 17.46 -27.95 -13.91
CA GLY A 471 17.35 -29.36 -13.51
C GLY A 471 16.15 -29.79 -12.65
N GLY A 472 15.26 -28.88 -12.22
CA GLY A 472 14.04 -29.26 -11.48
C GLY A 472 12.89 -29.63 -12.42
N SER A 473 12.56 -30.92 -12.52
CA SER A 473 11.30 -31.38 -13.13
C SER A 473 10.11 -30.89 -12.29
N VAL A 474 9.03 -30.52 -12.99
CA VAL A 474 7.75 -30.15 -12.36
C VAL A 474 7.14 -31.43 -11.80
N GLY A 475 7.31 -31.67 -10.50
CA GLY A 475 6.58 -32.70 -9.77
C GLY A 475 5.11 -32.30 -9.70
N THR A 476 4.29 -32.92 -10.55
CA THR A 476 2.84 -33.02 -10.35
C THR A 476 2.60 -33.68 -9.00
N GLY A 477 2.07 -32.94 -8.03
CA GLY A 477 1.73 -33.46 -6.72
C GLY A 477 0.64 -34.53 -6.84
N SER A 478 1.03 -35.80 -6.70
CA SER A 478 0.12 -36.89 -6.43
C SER A 478 -0.40 -36.74 -5.00
N VAL A 479 -1.71 -36.56 -4.88
CA VAL A 479 -2.47 -36.65 -3.63
C VAL A 479 -2.31 -38.08 -3.09
N GLN A 480 -1.55 -38.25 -2.02
CA GLN A 480 -1.63 -39.45 -1.18
C GLN A 480 -2.71 -39.22 -0.15
N ALA A 481 -3.79 -39.99 -0.28
CA ALA A 481 -4.82 -40.14 0.73
C ALA A 481 -4.31 -41.13 1.79
N ASP A 482 -4.15 -40.65 3.02
CA ASP A 482 -3.86 -41.51 4.18
C ASP A 482 -5.12 -42.30 4.54
N GLY A 483 -5.10 -43.59 4.21
CA GLY A 483 -6.03 -44.60 4.71
C GLY A 483 -5.56 -45.11 6.07
N VAL A 484 -6.35 -44.83 7.10
CA VAL A 484 -6.20 -45.43 8.44
C VAL A 484 -6.67 -46.89 8.38
N GLN A 485 -5.75 -47.84 8.56
CA GLN A 485 -6.07 -49.23 8.84
C GLN A 485 -6.12 -49.45 10.35
N VAL A 486 -7.27 -49.95 10.81
CA VAL A 486 -7.52 -50.42 12.18
C VAL A 486 -7.19 -51.90 12.19
N ASP A 487 -6.17 -52.30 12.95
CA ASP A 487 -5.87 -53.71 13.20
C ASP A 487 -6.70 -54.23 14.37
N HIS A 488 -7.43 -55.30 14.10
CA HIS A 488 -8.01 -56.19 15.10
C HIS A 488 -7.03 -57.33 15.36
N THR A 489 -6.46 -57.40 16.56
CA THR A 489 -6.28 -58.63 17.36
C THR A 489 -6.00 -58.26 18.80
#